data_AF-A0A1V5WDT7-F1
#
_entry.id   AF-A0A1V5WDT7-F1
#
_cell.length_a   1.000
_cell.length_b   1.000
_cell.length_c   1.000
_cell.angle_alpha   90.00
_cell.angle_beta   90.00
_cell.angle_gamma   90.00
#
_symmetry.space_group_name_H-M   'P 1'
#
loop_
_entity.id
_entity.type
_entity.pdbx_description
1 polymer ?
#
loop_
_entity_poly.entity_id
_entity_poly.type
_entity_poly.pdbx_seq_one_letter_code
_entity_poly.pdbx_strand_id
1 'polypeptide(L)'
;MDFTDQLFQALTERQKLFDSYLLPKMHEDYRIAHSAVKTVKTVLVKKGFLYDDPYKYDSKTSEIQIPDTDEFGHDKKSAIVGSRLAQYEAMVDFLNNSYQFSCDFITTDRIALLVKLNQVFSWESFSPTSTNPNTRALAEVITTLRSGTDPLSISIVNDALSQLSKTSLSITRTLKSLTEFHRERYKVAVRKLVMPGVIIDPDKMTGNVTSILKDIKQSFALSMKGQPFYTELIEEILKEDYSPDHAVLQQQLLTRIAVSKKTESGTPEDQSLKPVLLDGIRTLGAVSPQLDEIVDKLTENRNILLSSEKGLFEKIARLVRKAFNLKEEEETIAITTVDPISQATKREIVDFLPFVEGIRHRSRILTGFTVKTSAAYQKIEMMDEQQILDLLTRHIAELNTIVKQCAGLDAYFKQSAQADARNRIRGVKVEISAIRNNLVKANQCRAEYAAQVEEQQQLKKLGITNG
;
A
#
# COMPACT_ATOMS: atom_id res chain seq x y z
N MET A 1 -2.97 -41.67 9.47
CA MET A 1 -4.18 -40.84 9.52
C MET A 1 -4.58 -40.55 8.08
N ASP A 2 -5.83 -40.79 7.68
CA ASP A 2 -6.28 -40.53 6.31
C ASP A 2 -6.13 -39.04 5.96
N PHE A 3 -5.87 -38.71 4.68
CA PHE A 3 -5.67 -37.33 4.22
C PHE A 3 -6.85 -36.43 4.59
N THR A 4 -8.08 -36.93 4.43
CA THR A 4 -9.31 -36.20 4.75
C THR A 4 -9.36 -35.80 6.23
N ASP A 5 -8.89 -36.68 7.13
CA ASP A 5 -8.86 -36.40 8.56
C ASP A 5 -7.74 -35.42 8.94
N GLN A 6 -6.58 -35.51 8.29
CA GLN A 6 -5.50 -34.53 8.47
C GLN A 6 -5.94 -33.13 8.03
N LEU A 7 -6.60 -33.02 6.87
CA LEU A 7 -7.12 -31.76 6.36
C LEU A 7 -8.23 -31.21 7.26
N PHE A 8 -9.15 -32.06 7.74
CA PHE A 8 -10.17 -31.66 8.70
C PHE A 8 -9.58 -31.10 10.01
N GLN A 9 -8.53 -31.73 10.54
CA GLN A 9 -7.84 -31.25 11.72
C GLN A 9 -7.16 -29.90 11.47
N ALA A 10 -6.44 -29.77 10.35
CA ALA A 10 -5.77 -28.51 9.98
C ALA A 10 -6.79 -27.36 9.80
N LEU A 11 -7.94 -27.62 9.19
CA LEU A 11 -9.03 -26.65 9.07
C LEU A 11 -9.65 -26.29 10.42
N THR A 12 -9.79 -27.24 11.35
CA THR A 12 -10.28 -26.96 12.70
C THR A 12 -9.34 -26.01 13.44
N GLU A 13 -8.02 -26.19 13.28
CA GLU A 13 -7.02 -25.28 13.83
C GLU A 13 -7.06 -23.92 13.16
N ARG A 14 -7.25 -23.88 11.84
CA ARG A 14 -7.38 -22.64 11.09
C ARG A 14 -8.65 -21.85 11.44
N GLN A 15 -9.75 -22.54 11.68
CA GLN A 15 -10.98 -21.92 12.20
C GLN A 15 -10.73 -21.24 13.54
N LYS A 16 -10.04 -21.91 14.48
CA LYS A 16 -9.64 -21.30 15.76
C LYS A 16 -8.79 -20.05 15.56
N LEU A 17 -7.85 -20.05 14.62
CA LEU A 17 -7.05 -18.87 14.31
C LEU A 17 -7.90 -17.71 13.78
N PHE A 18 -8.86 -18.00 12.89
CA PHE A 18 -9.78 -16.98 12.39
C PHE A 18 -10.63 -16.40 13.52
N ASP A 19 -11.30 -17.24 14.29
CA ASP A 19 -12.25 -16.80 15.31
C ASP A 19 -11.55 -16.11 16.49
N SER A 20 -10.33 -16.53 16.86
CA SER A 20 -9.61 -15.93 17.99
C SER A 20 -8.74 -14.72 17.65
N TYR A 21 -8.35 -14.56 16.38
CA TYR A 21 -7.37 -13.53 15.99
C TYR A 21 -7.72 -12.79 14.70
N LEU A 22 -7.81 -13.47 13.56
CA LEU A 22 -7.92 -12.78 12.25
C LEU A 22 -9.23 -12.01 12.08
N LEU A 23 -10.36 -12.57 12.52
CA LEU A 23 -11.67 -11.92 12.43
C LEU A 23 -11.83 -10.80 13.46
N PRO A 24 -11.41 -10.95 14.74
CA PRO A 24 -11.30 -9.81 15.66
C PRO A 24 -10.41 -8.68 15.13
N LYS A 25 -9.28 -9.01 14.50
CA LYS A 25 -8.40 -8.01 13.89
C LYS A 25 -9.07 -7.30 12.71
N MET A 26 -9.79 -8.04 11.86
CA MET A 26 -10.59 -7.45 10.77
C MET A 26 -11.70 -6.55 11.29
N HIS A 27 -12.35 -6.90 12.41
CA HIS A 27 -13.32 -6.04 13.08
C HIS A 27 -12.70 -4.73 13.56
N GLU A 28 -11.50 -4.78 14.14
CA GLU A 28 -10.75 -3.58 14.51
C GLU A 28 -10.39 -2.72 13.29
N ASP A 29 -10.00 -3.34 12.17
CA ASP A 29 -9.72 -2.61 10.93
C ASP A 29 -10.99 -1.90 10.40
N TYR A 30 -12.19 -2.49 10.56
CA TYR A 30 -13.47 -1.82 10.27
C TYR A 30 -13.79 -0.67 11.23
N ARG A 31 -13.39 -0.74 12.51
CA ARG A 31 -13.53 0.40 13.45
C ARG A 31 -12.67 1.58 13.05
N ILE A 32 -11.42 1.31 12.66
CA ILE A 32 -10.50 2.33 12.14
C ILE A 32 -11.07 2.92 10.86
N ALA A 33 -11.55 2.09 9.93
CA ALA A 33 -12.17 2.54 8.68
C ALA A 33 -13.40 3.43 8.94
N HIS A 34 -14.27 3.06 9.89
CA HIS A 34 -15.42 3.88 10.27
C HIS A 34 -15.00 5.27 10.77
N SER A 35 -14.05 5.32 11.71
CA SER A 35 -13.54 6.59 12.25
C SER A 35 -12.93 7.48 11.15
N ALA A 36 -12.14 6.88 10.24
CA ALA A 36 -11.51 7.60 9.16
C ALA A 36 -12.52 8.13 8.13
N VAL A 37 -13.51 7.32 7.71
CA VAL A 37 -14.57 7.79 6.80
C VAL A 37 -15.39 8.90 7.45
N LYS A 38 -15.81 8.73 8.70
CA LYS A 38 -16.55 9.75 9.44
C LYS A 38 -15.78 11.07 9.52
N THR A 39 -14.47 10.99 9.69
CA THR A 39 -13.57 12.16 9.69
C THR A 39 -13.57 12.85 8.32
N VAL A 40 -13.37 12.10 7.23
CA VAL A 40 -13.41 12.64 5.86
C VAL A 40 -14.75 13.31 5.59
N LYS A 41 -15.86 12.61 5.86
CA LYS A 41 -17.22 13.15 5.66
C LYS A 41 -17.45 14.43 6.45
N THR A 42 -17.13 14.42 7.74
CA THR A 42 -17.34 15.57 8.63
C THR A 42 -16.59 16.80 8.15
N VAL A 43 -15.32 16.65 7.73
CA VAL A 43 -14.53 17.77 7.21
C VAL A 43 -15.13 18.30 5.92
N LEU A 44 -15.47 17.42 4.97
CA LEU A 44 -15.99 17.83 3.67
C LEU A 44 -17.37 18.49 3.77
N VAL A 45 -18.25 18.01 4.65
CA VAL A 45 -19.56 18.63 4.91
C VAL A 45 -19.40 19.99 5.59
N LYS A 46 -18.57 20.10 6.64
CA LYS A 46 -18.32 21.39 7.33
C LYS A 46 -17.73 22.45 6.40
N LYS A 47 -16.98 22.04 5.39
CA LYS A 47 -16.38 22.91 4.37
C LYS A 47 -17.31 23.19 3.18
N GLY A 48 -18.50 22.59 3.14
CA GLY A 48 -19.49 22.77 2.08
C GLY A 48 -19.15 22.07 0.76
N PHE A 49 -18.18 21.14 0.77
CA PHE A 49 -17.79 20.38 -0.42
C PHE A 49 -18.73 19.21 -0.73
N LEU A 50 -19.32 18.63 0.33
CA LEU A 50 -20.36 17.62 0.25
C LEU A 50 -21.61 18.14 0.96
N TYR A 51 -22.77 17.66 0.53
CA TYR A 51 -24.02 17.88 1.25
C TYR A 51 -24.28 16.70 2.17
N ASP A 52 -24.76 16.99 3.38
CA ASP A 52 -25.18 15.96 4.31
C ASP A 52 -26.44 15.28 3.78
N ASP A 53 -26.57 13.98 4.03
CA ASP A 53 -27.74 13.23 3.61
C ASP A 53 -28.89 13.49 4.60
N PRO A 54 -30.02 14.09 4.19
CA PRO A 54 -31.16 14.30 5.07
C PRO A 54 -31.82 12.98 5.50
N TYR A 55 -31.58 11.89 4.78
CA TYR A 55 -32.07 10.57 5.15
C TYR A 55 -31.11 9.96 6.17
N LYS A 56 -31.51 10.00 7.45
CA LYS A 56 -30.90 9.14 8.45
C LYS A 56 -31.17 7.70 8.03
N TYR A 57 -30.10 6.95 7.72
CA TYR A 57 -30.15 5.49 7.63
C TYR A 57 -30.44 4.96 9.04
N ASP A 58 -31.71 5.05 9.43
CA ASP A 58 -32.16 4.87 10.79
C ASP A 58 -32.14 3.38 11.16
N SER A 59 -31.13 3.01 11.97
CA SER A 59 -31.14 2.06 13.10
C SER A 59 -31.79 0.66 12.99
N LYS A 60 -32.26 0.21 11.82
CA LYS A 60 -32.85 -1.12 11.61
C LYS A 60 -32.22 -1.92 10.47
N THR A 61 -30.99 -1.60 10.10
CA THR A 61 -30.27 -2.40 9.12
C THR A 61 -29.95 -3.77 9.74
N SER A 62 -30.57 -4.84 9.23
CA SER A 62 -30.26 -6.23 9.62
C SER A 62 -29.25 -6.90 8.68
N GLU A 63 -29.00 -6.29 7.52
CA GLU A 63 -28.20 -6.84 6.44
C GLU A 63 -27.33 -5.76 5.77
N ILE A 64 -26.19 -6.19 5.23
CA ILE A 64 -25.28 -5.28 4.51
C ILE A 64 -25.96 -4.79 3.24
N GLN A 65 -26.12 -3.47 3.13
CA GLN A 65 -26.56 -2.81 1.90
C GLN A 65 -25.35 -2.20 1.20
N ILE A 66 -25.25 -2.39 -0.11
CA ILE A 66 -24.13 -1.84 -0.88
C ILE A 66 -24.56 -0.48 -1.45
N PRO A 67 -23.88 0.62 -1.11
CA PRO A 67 -24.08 1.89 -1.78
C PRO A 67 -23.94 1.76 -3.29
N ASP A 68 -24.73 2.54 -4.02
CA ASP A 68 -24.70 2.56 -5.48
C ASP A 68 -23.29 2.95 -5.99
N THR A 69 -22.86 2.33 -7.09
CA THR A 69 -21.57 2.54 -7.74
C THR A 69 -21.70 2.99 -9.18
N ASP A 70 -22.92 3.24 -9.66
CA ASP A 70 -23.19 3.62 -11.05
C ASP A 70 -22.67 5.02 -11.36
N GLU A 71 -22.43 5.27 -12.65
CA GLU A 71 -22.04 6.59 -13.19
C GLU A 71 -23.14 7.64 -12.94
N PHE A 72 -22.72 8.90 -12.74
CA PHE A 72 -23.64 10.00 -12.48
C PHE A 72 -23.15 11.33 -13.06
N GLY A 73 -24.10 12.24 -13.33
CA GLY A 73 -23.83 13.58 -13.86
C GLY A 73 -23.06 14.47 -12.89
N HIS A 74 -22.21 15.35 -13.44
CA HIS A 74 -21.39 16.26 -12.64
C HIS A 74 -22.18 17.31 -11.84
N ASP A 75 -23.39 17.65 -12.28
CA ASP A 75 -24.28 18.65 -11.69
C ASP A 75 -24.76 18.26 -10.28
N LYS A 76 -24.85 16.96 -9.98
CA LYS A 76 -25.30 16.44 -8.67
C LYS A 76 -24.20 15.80 -7.84
N LYS A 77 -22.93 16.00 -8.23
CA LYS A 77 -21.76 15.32 -7.65
C LYS A 77 -21.69 15.39 -6.12
N SER A 78 -21.75 16.59 -5.55
CA SER A 78 -21.62 16.78 -4.10
C SER A 78 -22.76 16.14 -3.30
N ALA A 79 -23.97 16.06 -3.87
CA ALA A 79 -25.11 15.39 -3.25
C ALA A 79 -24.98 13.86 -3.33
N ILE A 80 -24.70 13.33 -4.53
CA ILE A 80 -24.64 11.87 -4.78
C ILE A 80 -23.46 11.26 -4.01
N VAL A 81 -22.26 11.85 -4.10
CA VAL A 81 -21.08 11.36 -3.37
C VAL A 81 -21.28 11.50 -1.87
N GLY A 82 -21.88 12.61 -1.42
CA GLY A 82 -22.22 12.82 -0.01
C GLY A 82 -23.11 11.71 0.54
N SER A 83 -24.21 11.41 -0.15
CA SER A 83 -25.14 10.33 0.20
C SER A 83 -24.48 8.95 0.17
N ARG A 84 -23.77 8.59 -0.91
CA ARG A 84 -23.08 7.29 -1.03
C ARG A 84 -22.00 7.10 0.05
N LEU A 85 -21.27 8.17 0.41
CA LEU A 85 -20.28 8.13 1.50
C LEU A 85 -20.94 8.00 2.87
N ALA A 86 -22.08 8.68 3.09
CA ALA A 86 -22.87 8.55 4.32
C ALA A 86 -23.45 7.14 4.47
N GLN A 87 -23.96 6.54 3.39
CA GLN A 87 -24.44 5.15 3.38
C GLN A 87 -23.30 4.18 3.67
N TYR A 88 -22.14 4.36 3.02
CA TYR A 88 -20.95 3.55 3.28
C TYR A 88 -20.56 3.62 4.76
N GLU A 89 -20.46 4.82 5.34
CA GLU A 89 -20.18 5.01 6.77
C GLU A 89 -21.17 4.26 7.66
N ALA A 90 -22.48 4.38 7.39
CA ALA A 90 -23.53 3.71 8.15
C ALA A 90 -23.41 2.18 8.08
N MET A 91 -23.00 1.64 6.93
CA MET A 91 -22.79 0.19 6.79
C MET A 91 -21.55 -0.28 7.55
N VAL A 92 -20.45 0.51 7.55
CA VAL A 92 -19.28 0.17 8.37
C VAL A 92 -19.61 0.28 9.86
N ASP A 93 -20.43 1.25 10.28
CA ASP A 93 -20.91 1.34 11.66
C ASP A 93 -21.79 0.14 12.05
N PHE A 94 -22.69 -0.30 11.15
CA PHE A 94 -23.46 -1.53 11.33
C PHE A 94 -22.56 -2.75 11.52
N LEU A 95 -21.48 -2.88 10.74
CA LEU A 95 -20.49 -3.94 10.94
C LEU A 95 -19.89 -3.88 12.34
N ASN A 96 -19.59 -2.69 12.84
CA ASN A 96 -18.95 -2.53 14.14
C ASN A 96 -19.86 -2.87 15.32
N ASN A 97 -21.15 -2.57 15.21
CA ASN A 97 -22.08 -2.60 16.36
C ASN A 97 -23.07 -3.76 16.35
N SER A 98 -23.34 -4.37 15.19
CA SER A 98 -24.44 -5.33 15.03
C SER A 98 -24.11 -6.56 14.20
N TYR A 99 -22.89 -6.65 13.66
CA TYR A 99 -22.46 -7.78 12.84
C TYR A 99 -21.54 -8.73 13.61
N GLN A 100 -21.73 -10.03 13.43
CA GLN A 100 -20.91 -11.04 14.09
C GLN A 100 -19.68 -11.41 13.25
N PHE A 101 -18.54 -11.55 13.91
CA PHE A 101 -17.26 -11.90 13.30
C PHE A 101 -16.83 -13.31 13.72
N SER A 102 -17.41 -14.31 13.08
CA SER A 102 -17.01 -15.72 13.22
C SER A 102 -17.09 -16.45 11.89
N CYS A 103 -16.34 -17.55 11.77
CA CYS A 103 -16.33 -18.39 10.57
C CYS A 103 -17.72 -18.99 10.27
N ASP A 104 -18.49 -19.32 11.30
CA ASP A 104 -19.83 -19.89 11.10
C ASP A 104 -20.86 -18.85 10.66
N PHE A 105 -20.69 -17.59 11.08
CA PHE A 105 -21.59 -16.51 10.69
C PHE A 105 -21.22 -15.90 9.34
N ILE A 106 -19.94 -15.68 9.06
CA ILE A 106 -19.46 -15.08 7.81
C ILE A 106 -19.34 -16.15 6.72
N THR A 107 -20.48 -16.55 6.16
CA THR A 107 -20.57 -17.48 5.03
C THR A 107 -20.01 -16.88 3.73
N THR A 108 -19.79 -17.71 2.70
CA THR A 108 -19.32 -17.25 1.38
C THR A 108 -20.14 -16.11 0.79
N ASP A 109 -21.47 -16.13 0.94
CA ASP A 109 -22.35 -15.05 0.46
C ASP A 109 -22.11 -13.74 1.22
N ARG A 110 -21.91 -13.83 2.53
CA ARG A 110 -21.59 -12.69 3.39
C ARG A 110 -20.18 -12.16 3.12
N ILE A 111 -19.22 -13.03 2.79
CA ILE A 111 -17.90 -12.60 2.32
C ILE A 111 -18.04 -11.78 1.03
N ALA A 112 -18.85 -12.24 0.08
CA ALA A 112 -19.07 -11.49 -1.16
C ALA A 112 -19.69 -10.10 -0.91
N LEU A 113 -20.61 -9.98 0.06
CA LEU A 113 -21.15 -8.67 0.49
C LEU A 113 -20.07 -7.78 1.11
N LEU A 114 -19.23 -8.32 2.00
CA LEU A 114 -18.13 -7.58 2.62
C LEU A 114 -17.09 -7.12 1.58
N VAL A 115 -16.77 -7.97 0.60
CA VAL A 115 -15.89 -7.61 -0.53
C VAL A 115 -16.49 -6.47 -1.34
N LYS A 116 -17.77 -6.56 -1.71
CA LYS A 116 -18.46 -5.49 -2.45
C LYS A 116 -18.47 -4.19 -1.66
N LEU A 117 -18.76 -4.25 -0.35
CA LEU A 117 -18.75 -3.09 0.51
C LEU A 117 -17.36 -2.44 0.53
N ASN A 118 -16.30 -3.23 0.74
CA ASN A 118 -14.92 -2.74 0.75
C ASN A 118 -14.46 -2.16 -0.61
N GLN A 119 -15.17 -2.48 -1.70
CA GLN A 119 -14.90 -2.00 -3.06
C GLN A 119 -15.75 -0.78 -3.48
N VAL A 120 -16.71 -0.34 -2.66
CA VAL A 120 -17.55 0.85 -2.95
C VAL A 120 -16.69 2.07 -3.26
N PHE A 121 -15.59 2.21 -2.52
CA PHE A 121 -14.51 3.15 -2.79
C PHE A 121 -13.18 2.40 -2.84
N SER A 122 -12.43 2.58 -3.92
CA SER A 122 -11.05 2.08 -4.07
C SER A 122 -10.05 2.94 -3.28
N TRP A 123 -9.98 2.74 -1.96
CA TRP A 123 -9.12 3.51 -1.05
C TRP A 123 -7.62 3.29 -1.29
N GLU A 124 -7.23 2.10 -1.73
CA GLU A 124 -5.86 1.72 -2.05
C GLU A 124 -5.32 2.37 -3.34
N SER A 125 -6.21 2.74 -4.26
CA SER A 125 -5.91 3.36 -5.54
C SER A 125 -6.65 4.70 -5.71
N PHE A 126 -6.76 5.45 -4.62
CA PHE A 126 -7.57 6.66 -4.53
C PHE A 126 -7.04 7.78 -5.44
N SER A 127 -7.74 8.04 -6.55
CA SER A 127 -7.32 9.00 -7.58
C SER A 127 -8.51 9.61 -8.34
N PRO A 128 -8.42 10.87 -8.81
CA PRO A 128 -9.37 11.48 -9.75
C PRO A 128 -9.42 10.77 -11.12
N THR A 129 -8.51 9.84 -11.42
CA THR A 129 -8.51 9.05 -12.65
C THR A 129 -9.04 7.63 -12.44
N SER A 130 -9.64 7.34 -11.27
CA SER A 130 -10.18 6.01 -10.98
C SER A 130 -11.31 5.64 -11.94
N THR A 131 -11.39 4.35 -12.28
CA THR A 131 -12.53 3.78 -13.02
C THR A 131 -13.74 3.56 -12.12
N ASN A 132 -13.57 3.64 -10.79
CA ASN A 132 -14.68 3.62 -9.84
C ASN A 132 -15.29 5.04 -9.75
N PRO A 133 -16.57 5.25 -10.11
CA PRO A 133 -17.21 6.57 -10.11
C PRO A 133 -17.22 7.27 -8.74
N ASN A 134 -17.42 6.51 -7.66
CA ASN A 134 -17.42 7.03 -6.29
C ASN A 134 -16.04 7.53 -5.89
N THR A 135 -14.99 6.73 -6.15
CA THR A 135 -13.60 7.11 -5.86
C THR A 135 -13.19 8.32 -6.67
N ARG A 136 -13.46 8.32 -7.98
CA ARG A 136 -13.12 9.43 -8.87
C ARG A 136 -13.73 10.74 -8.38
N ALA A 137 -15.02 10.74 -8.13
CA ALA A 137 -15.73 11.95 -7.73
C ALA A 137 -15.32 12.44 -6.33
N LEU A 138 -15.14 11.54 -5.36
CA LEU A 138 -14.63 11.91 -4.03
C LEU A 138 -13.20 12.45 -4.12
N ALA A 139 -12.36 11.89 -4.98
CA ALA A 139 -10.99 12.36 -5.19
C ALA A 139 -10.94 13.74 -5.84
N GLU A 140 -11.84 14.05 -6.77
CA GLU A 140 -12.00 15.40 -7.33
C GLU A 140 -12.44 16.41 -6.26
N VAL A 141 -13.39 16.04 -5.40
CA VAL A 141 -13.83 16.85 -4.25
C VAL A 141 -12.64 17.14 -3.31
N ILE A 142 -11.88 16.11 -2.95
CA ILE A 142 -10.69 16.26 -2.09
C ILE A 142 -9.58 17.07 -2.78
N THR A 143 -9.44 16.96 -4.10
CA THR A 143 -8.50 17.80 -4.87
C THR A 143 -8.87 19.28 -4.77
N THR A 144 -10.18 19.58 -4.78
CA THR A 144 -10.68 20.94 -4.57
C THR A 144 -10.38 21.42 -3.14
N LEU A 145 -10.60 20.59 -2.11
CA LEU A 145 -10.18 20.89 -0.74
C LEU A 145 -8.67 21.19 -0.64
N ARG A 146 -7.84 20.39 -1.31
CA ARG A 146 -6.37 20.53 -1.32
C ARG A 146 -5.88 21.82 -1.99
N SER A 147 -6.69 22.42 -2.85
CA SER A 147 -6.40 23.73 -3.45
C SER A 147 -6.73 24.91 -2.52
N GLY A 148 -7.45 24.65 -1.42
CA GLY A 148 -7.80 25.65 -0.42
C GLY A 148 -6.65 25.99 0.54
N THR A 149 -6.91 26.94 1.43
CA THR A 149 -5.91 27.53 2.35
C THR A 149 -6.05 27.03 3.79
N ASP A 150 -6.67 25.87 4.04
CA ASP A 150 -6.78 25.27 5.38
C ASP A 150 -5.90 24.01 5.50
N PRO A 151 -4.63 24.17 5.93
CA PRO A 151 -3.68 23.06 6.04
C PRO A 151 -4.11 22.00 7.04
N LEU A 152 -4.83 22.39 8.10
CA LEU A 152 -5.27 21.47 9.15
C LEU A 152 -6.31 20.49 8.59
N SER A 153 -7.34 21.00 7.92
CA SER A 153 -8.35 20.14 7.27
C SER A 153 -7.72 19.23 6.21
N ILE A 154 -6.75 19.73 5.44
CA ILE A 154 -6.03 18.95 4.44
C ILE A 154 -5.24 17.80 5.09
N SER A 155 -4.49 18.08 6.16
CA SER A 155 -3.71 17.07 6.89
C SER A 155 -4.62 15.98 7.47
N ILE A 156 -5.70 16.38 8.16
CA ILE A 156 -6.67 15.46 8.76
C ILE A 156 -7.27 14.51 7.71
N VAL A 157 -7.66 15.05 6.55
CA VAL A 157 -8.22 14.23 5.46
C VAL A 157 -7.17 13.29 4.87
N ASN A 158 -5.92 13.75 4.68
CA ASN A 158 -4.85 12.89 4.15
C ASN A 158 -4.50 11.74 5.10
N ASP A 159 -4.45 12.01 6.42
CA ASP A 159 -4.21 10.98 7.43
C ASP A 159 -5.33 9.94 7.44
N ALA A 160 -6.59 10.40 7.37
CA ALA A 160 -7.75 9.51 7.26
C ALA A 160 -7.72 8.66 5.97
N LEU A 161 -7.38 9.24 4.83
CA LEU A 161 -7.22 8.49 3.57
C LEU A 161 -6.11 7.44 3.65
N SER A 162 -5.00 7.75 4.34
CA SER A 162 -3.92 6.79 4.57
C SER A 162 -4.38 5.61 5.43
N GLN A 163 -5.16 5.88 6.48
CA GLN A 163 -5.77 4.83 7.31
C GLN A 163 -6.73 3.96 6.50
N LEU A 164 -7.62 4.56 5.70
CA LEU A 164 -8.57 3.84 4.84
C LEU A 164 -7.87 2.93 3.82
N SER A 165 -6.77 3.40 3.23
CA SER A 165 -5.95 2.61 2.31
C SER A 165 -5.37 1.36 3.01
N LYS A 166 -4.79 1.53 4.20
CA LYS A 166 -4.20 0.44 4.97
C LYS A 166 -5.23 -0.58 5.43
N THR A 167 -6.35 -0.12 6.00
CA THR A 167 -7.39 -1.01 6.51
C THR A 167 -8.11 -1.74 5.37
N SER A 168 -8.38 -1.08 4.24
CA SER A 168 -8.96 -1.73 3.04
C SER A 168 -8.11 -2.90 2.55
N LEU A 169 -6.78 -2.74 2.49
CA LEU A 169 -5.87 -3.81 2.09
C LEU A 169 -5.86 -4.98 3.10
N SER A 170 -5.85 -4.66 4.39
CA SER A 170 -5.88 -5.66 5.47
C SER A 170 -7.18 -6.48 5.43
N ILE A 171 -8.33 -5.79 5.37
CA ILE A 171 -9.66 -6.40 5.25
C ILE A 171 -9.72 -7.31 4.01
N THR A 172 -9.28 -6.81 2.84
CA THR A 172 -9.26 -7.59 1.60
C THR A 172 -8.43 -8.87 1.74
N ARG A 173 -7.27 -8.80 2.40
CA ARG A 173 -6.41 -9.98 2.62
C ARG A 173 -7.09 -11.01 3.51
N THR A 174 -7.72 -10.58 4.61
CA THR A 174 -8.44 -11.47 5.52
C THR A 174 -9.64 -12.11 4.83
N LEU A 175 -10.43 -11.36 4.05
CA LEU A 175 -11.58 -11.90 3.30
C LEU A 175 -11.15 -12.93 2.24
N LYS A 176 -10.01 -12.72 1.56
CA LYS A 176 -9.44 -13.70 0.62
C LYS A 176 -9.07 -15.00 1.34
N SER A 177 -8.32 -14.90 2.44
CA SER A 177 -7.93 -16.06 3.25
C SER A 177 -9.16 -16.81 3.80
N LEU A 178 -10.19 -16.07 4.21
CA LEU A 178 -11.45 -16.64 4.71
C LEU A 178 -12.21 -17.35 3.58
N THR A 179 -12.22 -16.80 2.37
CA THR A 179 -12.81 -17.44 1.18
C THR A 179 -12.15 -18.78 0.89
N GLU A 180 -10.82 -18.81 0.89
CA GLU A 180 -10.04 -20.05 0.71
C GLU A 180 -10.38 -21.07 1.79
N PHE A 181 -10.44 -20.66 3.06
CA PHE A 181 -10.85 -21.52 4.17
C PHE A 181 -12.25 -22.12 3.95
N HIS A 182 -13.24 -21.35 3.53
CA HIS A 182 -14.59 -21.87 3.26
C HIS A 182 -14.64 -22.84 2.08
N ARG A 183 -13.85 -22.61 1.03
CA ARG A 183 -13.72 -23.56 -0.09
C ARG A 183 -13.21 -24.92 0.40
N GLU A 184 -12.15 -24.91 1.22
CA GLU A 184 -11.58 -26.15 1.77
C GLU A 184 -12.51 -26.84 2.77
N ARG A 185 -13.18 -26.07 3.64
CA ARG A 185 -14.22 -26.58 4.54
C ARG A 185 -15.36 -27.26 3.79
N TYR A 186 -15.80 -26.67 2.66
CA TYR A 186 -16.78 -27.30 1.77
C TYR A 186 -16.24 -28.61 1.18
N LYS A 187 -15.01 -28.63 0.64
CA LYS A 187 -14.42 -29.85 0.04
C LYS A 187 -14.32 -30.99 1.05
N VAL A 188 -13.92 -30.70 2.30
CA VAL A 188 -13.90 -31.73 3.37
C VAL A 188 -15.29 -32.26 3.70
N ALA A 189 -16.32 -31.40 3.74
CA ALA A 189 -17.69 -31.85 3.96
C ALA A 189 -18.15 -32.80 2.85
N VAL A 190 -17.85 -32.49 1.59
CA VAL A 190 -18.13 -33.38 0.45
C VAL A 190 -17.39 -34.71 0.59
N ARG A 191 -16.09 -34.70 0.92
CA ARG A 191 -15.31 -35.93 1.13
C ARG A 191 -15.91 -36.83 2.21
N LYS A 192 -16.40 -36.25 3.31
CA LYS A 192 -16.95 -37.03 4.43
C LYS A 192 -18.40 -37.49 4.22
N LEU A 193 -19.23 -36.70 3.52
CA LEU A 193 -20.67 -36.94 3.44
C LEU A 193 -21.14 -37.50 2.10
N VAL A 194 -20.43 -37.22 1.00
CA VAL A 194 -20.86 -37.52 -0.37
C VAL A 194 -20.02 -38.65 -0.97
N MET A 195 -18.70 -38.54 -0.88
CA MET A 195 -17.78 -39.49 -1.52
C MET A 195 -17.91 -40.95 -1.04
N PRO A 196 -18.26 -41.26 0.22
CA PRO A 196 -18.46 -42.65 0.65
C PRO A 196 -19.59 -43.37 -0.10
N GLY A 197 -20.54 -42.62 -0.69
CA GLY A 197 -21.64 -43.16 -1.50
C GLY A 197 -21.33 -43.31 -2.99
N VAL A 198 -20.09 -43.02 -3.42
CA VAL A 198 -19.69 -43.00 -4.83
C VAL A 198 -18.60 -44.03 -5.07
N ILE A 199 -18.78 -44.89 -6.06
CA ILE A 199 -17.76 -45.87 -6.47
C ILE A 199 -16.89 -45.24 -7.55
N ILE A 200 -15.62 -45.00 -7.24
CA ILE A 200 -14.65 -44.42 -8.18
C ILE A 200 -13.59 -45.45 -8.49
N ASP A 201 -13.43 -45.77 -9.77
CA ASP A 201 -12.36 -46.61 -10.31
C ASP A 201 -11.21 -45.69 -10.80
N PRO A 202 -10.08 -45.63 -10.08
CA PRO A 202 -8.96 -44.74 -10.41
C PRO A 202 -8.41 -44.95 -11.82
N ASP A 203 -8.42 -46.20 -12.30
CA ASP A 203 -7.85 -46.58 -13.60
C ASP A 203 -8.71 -46.13 -14.79
N LYS A 204 -9.96 -45.69 -14.54
CA LYS A 204 -10.91 -45.22 -15.57
C LYS A 204 -11.22 -43.72 -15.49
N MET A 205 -10.56 -42.97 -14.61
CA MET A 205 -10.81 -41.55 -14.38
C MET A 205 -10.67 -40.69 -15.65
N THR A 206 -9.67 -40.93 -16.50
CA THR A 206 -9.40 -40.13 -17.71
C THR A 206 -10.46 -40.26 -18.81
N GLY A 207 -11.31 -41.29 -18.77
CA GLY A 207 -12.35 -41.53 -19.78
C GLY A 207 -13.79 -41.42 -19.28
N ASN A 208 -14.02 -41.30 -17.96
CA ASN A 208 -15.35 -41.46 -17.36
C ASN A 208 -15.77 -40.35 -16.38
N VAL A 209 -15.08 -39.19 -16.39
CA VAL A 209 -15.35 -38.06 -15.48
C VAL A 209 -16.83 -37.64 -15.48
N THR A 210 -17.48 -37.63 -16.65
CA THR A 210 -18.88 -37.22 -16.79
C THR A 210 -19.85 -38.16 -16.07
N SER A 211 -19.62 -39.48 -16.07
CA SER A 211 -20.47 -40.42 -15.34
C SER A 211 -20.23 -40.30 -13.84
N ILE A 212 -18.96 -40.18 -13.43
CA ILE A 212 -18.57 -40.01 -12.02
C ILE A 212 -19.21 -38.75 -11.44
N LEU A 213 -19.20 -37.64 -12.17
CA LEU A 213 -19.87 -36.40 -11.75
C LEU A 213 -21.38 -36.57 -11.58
N LYS A 214 -22.03 -37.40 -12.40
CA LYS A 214 -23.47 -37.70 -12.27
C LYS A 214 -23.74 -38.45 -10.98
N ASP A 215 -22.92 -39.45 -10.65
CA ASP A 215 -23.06 -40.26 -9.44
C ASP A 215 -22.77 -39.42 -8.18
N ILE A 216 -21.74 -38.58 -8.22
CA ILE A 216 -21.45 -37.61 -7.14
C ILE A 216 -22.63 -36.66 -6.95
N LYS A 217 -23.22 -36.14 -8.04
CA LYS A 217 -24.38 -35.23 -7.95
C LYS A 217 -25.60 -35.92 -7.34
N GLN A 218 -25.82 -37.20 -7.63
CA GLN A 218 -26.89 -37.98 -7.01
C GLN A 218 -26.65 -38.20 -5.52
N SER A 219 -25.44 -38.60 -5.13
CA SER A 219 -25.06 -38.75 -3.71
C SER A 219 -25.16 -37.41 -2.97
N PHE A 220 -24.72 -36.31 -3.57
CA PHE A 220 -24.77 -34.97 -3.00
C PHE A 220 -26.20 -34.53 -2.70
N ALA A 221 -27.14 -34.77 -3.62
CA ALA A 221 -28.55 -34.44 -3.43
C ALA A 221 -29.20 -35.18 -2.24
N LEU A 222 -28.66 -36.35 -1.86
CA LEU A 222 -29.12 -37.12 -0.71
C LEU A 222 -28.45 -36.65 0.59
N SER A 223 -27.13 -36.43 0.57
CA SER A 223 -26.31 -36.21 1.76
C SER A 223 -26.10 -34.74 2.16
N MET A 224 -26.26 -33.79 1.25
CA MET A 224 -26.01 -32.35 1.48
C MET A 224 -27.21 -31.48 1.03
N LYS A 225 -28.42 -31.86 1.43
CA LYS A 225 -29.66 -31.14 1.07
C LYS A 225 -29.59 -29.66 1.44
N GLY A 226 -29.99 -28.79 0.49
CA GLY A 226 -30.02 -27.34 0.68
C GLY A 226 -28.65 -26.67 0.52
N GLN A 227 -27.57 -27.42 0.28
CA GLN A 227 -26.26 -26.85 -0.04
C GLN A 227 -26.09 -26.70 -1.56
N PRO A 228 -25.40 -25.65 -2.04
CA PRO A 228 -25.09 -25.50 -3.45
C PRO A 228 -24.06 -26.53 -3.94
N PHE A 229 -24.27 -27.05 -5.15
CA PHE A 229 -23.34 -27.97 -5.81
C PHE A 229 -22.34 -27.18 -6.66
N TYR A 230 -21.08 -27.12 -6.24
CA TYR A 230 -20.00 -26.44 -6.97
C TYR A 230 -19.17 -27.42 -7.80
N THR A 231 -19.49 -27.56 -9.09
CA THR A 231 -18.79 -28.51 -10.00
C THR A 231 -17.27 -28.35 -9.97
N GLU A 232 -16.76 -27.12 -10.02
CA GLU A 232 -15.32 -26.83 -9.98
C GLU A 232 -14.63 -27.38 -8.73
N LEU A 233 -15.29 -27.30 -7.56
CA LEU A 233 -14.76 -27.83 -6.30
C LEU A 233 -14.79 -29.36 -6.27
N ILE A 234 -15.79 -29.98 -6.91
CA ILE A 234 -15.85 -31.44 -7.04
C ILE A 234 -14.74 -31.95 -7.97
N GLU A 235 -14.52 -31.27 -9.09
CA GLU A 235 -13.40 -31.58 -10.00
C GLU A 235 -12.05 -31.41 -9.30
N GLU A 236 -11.91 -30.39 -8.46
CA GLU A 236 -10.72 -30.18 -7.62
C GLU A 236 -10.52 -31.35 -6.63
N ILE A 237 -11.57 -31.83 -5.96
CA ILE A 237 -11.52 -33.03 -5.11
C ILE A 237 -11.08 -34.26 -5.91
N LEU A 238 -11.69 -34.48 -7.08
CA LEU A 238 -11.36 -35.62 -7.94
C LEU A 238 -9.89 -35.59 -8.36
N LYS A 239 -9.34 -34.41 -8.65
CA LYS A 239 -7.93 -34.23 -8.96
C LYS A 239 -7.04 -34.47 -7.73
N GLU A 240 -7.40 -33.90 -6.58
CA GLU A 240 -6.66 -34.03 -5.33
C GLU A 240 -6.65 -35.45 -4.76
N ASP A 241 -7.65 -36.29 -5.08
CA ASP A 241 -7.81 -37.60 -4.46
C ASP A 241 -7.46 -38.76 -5.42
N TYR A 242 -7.58 -38.57 -6.74
CA TYR A 242 -7.46 -39.67 -7.71
C TYR A 242 -6.56 -39.38 -8.92
N SER A 243 -5.98 -38.18 -9.05
CA SER A 243 -5.02 -37.93 -10.14
C SER A 243 -3.69 -38.65 -9.90
N PRO A 244 -2.86 -38.85 -10.96
CA PRO A 244 -1.50 -39.39 -10.77
C PRO A 244 -0.65 -38.57 -9.80
N ASP A 245 -0.90 -37.26 -9.71
CA ASP A 245 -0.16 -36.32 -8.84
C ASP A 245 -0.85 -36.07 -7.49
N HIS A 246 -1.86 -36.86 -7.12
CA HIS A 246 -2.68 -36.64 -5.92
C HIS A 246 -1.84 -36.47 -4.65
N ALA A 247 -0.82 -37.30 -4.43
CA ALA A 247 0.06 -37.20 -3.26
C ALA A 247 0.76 -35.83 -3.14
N VAL A 248 1.21 -35.26 -4.26
CA VAL A 248 1.85 -33.94 -4.30
C VAL A 248 0.82 -32.84 -4.03
N LEU A 249 -0.36 -32.93 -4.64
CA LEU A 249 -1.44 -31.96 -4.46
C LEU A 249 -1.96 -31.94 -3.02
N GLN A 250 -2.14 -33.11 -2.41
CA GLN A 250 -2.54 -33.25 -1.01
C GLN A 250 -1.51 -32.63 -0.06
N GLN A 251 -0.23 -32.88 -0.28
CA GLN A 251 0.84 -32.30 0.52
C GLN A 251 0.91 -30.77 0.37
N GLN A 252 0.77 -30.25 -0.85
CA GLN A 252 0.71 -28.81 -1.10
C GLN A 252 -0.48 -28.17 -0.40
N LEU A 253 -1.65 -28.81 -0.43
CA LEU A 253 -2.85 -28.31 0.24
C LEU A 253 -2.69 -28.30 1.76
N LEU A 254 -2.20 -29.40 2.34
CA LEU A 254 -1.92 -29.48 3.78
C LEU A 254 -0.91 -28.41 4.20
N THR A 255 0.12 -28.16 3.40
CA THR A 255 1.12 -27.11 3.67
C THR A 255 0.49 -25.71 3.63
N ARG A 256 -0.43 -25.46 2.70
CA ARG A 256 -1.13 -24.17 2.57
C ARG A 256 -2.12 -23.92 3.71
N ILE A 257 -2.84 -24.96 4.12
CA ILE A 257 -3.90 -24.88 5.13
C ILE A 257 -3.36 -25.00 6.53
N ALA A 258 -2.25 -25.71 6.71
CA ALA A 258 -1.50 -25.73 7.95
C ALA A 258 -1.40 -24.28 8.43
N VAL A 259 -2.08 -24.01 9.54
CA VAL A 259 -1.64 -22.95 10.43
C VAL A 259 -0.18 -23.25 10.63
N SER A 260 0.72 -22.30 10.35
CA SER A 260 2.14 -22.49 10.66
C SER A 260 2.27 -22.70 12.17
N LYS A 261 1.99 -23.92 12.63
CA LYS A 261 2.60 -24.50 13.80
C LYS A 261 4.05 -24.54 13.43
N LYS A 262 4.77 -23.48 13.78
CA LYS A 262 6.20 -23.60 13.96
C LYS A 262 6.34 -24.73 14.97
N THR A 263 6.68 -25.91 14.47
CA THR A 263 7.29 -26.96 15.27
C THR A 263 8.40 -26.28 16.06
N GLU A 264 8.22 -26.28 17.37
CA GLU A 264 9.20 -25.83 18.34
C GLU A 264 10.40 -26.76 18.28
N SER A 265 11.28 -26.50 17.32
CA SER A 265 12.65 -26.99 17.28
C SER A 265 13.44 -26.01 16.41
N GLY A 266 13.61 -24.82 16.94
CA GLY A 266 14.25 -23.69 16.30
C GLY A 266 13.80 -22.43 17.04
N THR A 267 14.69 -21.87 17.83
CA THR A 267 14.52 -20.55 18.46
C THR A 267 13.88 -19.56 17.49
N PRO A 268 12.89 -18.76 17.93
CA PRO A 268 12.28 -17.73 17.10
C PRO A 268 13.26 -16.56 16.95
N GLU A 269 14.28 -16.74 16.12
CA GLU A 269 14.95 -15.65 15.41
C GLU A 269 14.52 -15.69 13.94
N ASP A 270 14.19 -14.52 13.42
CA ASP A 270 14.19 -14.12 12.01
C ASP A 270 13.45 -15.02 10.98
N GLN A 271 12.18 -14.70 10.74
CA GLN A 271 11.89 -14.30 9.36
C GLN A 271 12.41 -12.87 9.25
N SER A 272 13.63 -12.75 8.74
CA SER A 272 14.30 -11.46 8.62
C SER A 272 13.42 -10.52 7.79
N LEU A 273 13.05 -9.37 8.36
CA LEU A 273 12.34 -8.27 7.69
C LEU A 273 13.29 -7.44 6.81
N LYS A 274 14.60 -7.76 6.86
CA LYS A 274 15.67 -7.21 6.04
C LYS A 274 15.36 -7.10 4.54
N PRO A 275 14.70 -8.06 3.86
CA PRO A 275 14.37 -7.92 2.45
C PRO A 275 13.53 -6.67 2.14
N VAL A 276 12.56 -6.34 3.01
CA VAL A 276 11.71 -5.15 2.85
C VAL A 276 12.55 -3.87 2.97
N LEU A 277 13.48 -3.82 3.92
CA LEU A 277 14.38 -2.69 4.09
C LEU A 277 15.37 -2.55 2.93
N LEU A 278 15.92 -3.67 2.43
CA LEU A 278 16.83 -3.70 1.28
C LEU A 278 16.13 -3.23 -0.01
N ASP A 279 14.85 -3.54 -0.21
CA ASP A 279 14.06 -3.01 -1.31
C ASP A 279 13.87 -1.48 -1.21
N GLY A 280 13.69 -0.96 0.02
CA GLY A 280 13.71 0.48 0.29
C GLY A 280 15.04 1.14 -0.11
N ILE A 281 16.17 0.52 0.26
CA ILE A 281 17.53 0.98 -0.09
C ILE A 281 17.75 1.00 -1.61
N ARG A 282 17.34 -0.06 -2.33
CA ARG A 282 17.42 -0.12 -3.80
C ARG A 282 16.59 0.97 -4.47
N THR A 283 15.39 1.22 -3.94
CA THR A 283 14.49 2.26 -4.42
C THR A 283 15.12 3.65 -4.27
N LEU A 284 15.83 3.91 -3.18
CA LEU A 284 16.62 5.14 -3.05
C LEU A 284 17.80 5.18 -4.02
N GLY A 285 18.45 4.05 -4.30
CA GLY A 285 19.53 4.01 -5.29
C GLY A 285 19.08 4.46 -6.69
N ALA A 286 17.84 4.15 -7.06
CA ALA A 286 17.27 4.47 -8.36
C ALA A 286 17.09 5.99 -8.63
N VAL A 287 17.29 6.85 -7.62
CA VAL A 287 17.17 8.32 -7.77
C VAL A 287 18.44 9.00 -8.28
N SER A 288 19.55 8.28 -8.35
CA SER A 288 20.88 8.83 -8.69
C SER A 288 20.90 9.56 -10.05
N PRO A 289 20.34 9.00 -11.14
CA PRO A 289 20.31 9.69 -12.44
C PRO A 289 19.60 11.05 -12.39
N GLN A 290 18.54 11.16 -11.59
CA GLN A 290 17.78 12.40 -11.44
C GLN A 290 18.57 13.44 -10.63
N LEU A 291 19.36 13.01 -9.64
CA LEU A 291 20.24 13.92 -8.90
C LEU A 291 21.34 14.50 -9.80
N ASP A 292 21.93 13.68 -10.67
CA ASP A 292 22.94 14.13 -11.63
C ASP A 292 22.34 15.13 -12.62
N GLU A 293 21.15 14.86 -13.15
CA GLU A 293 20.45 15.76 -14.07
C GLU A 293 20.07 17.10 -13.41
N ILE A 294 19.67 17.08 -12.12
CA ILE A 294 19.43 18.29 -11.34
C ILE A 294 20.71 19.12 -11.23
N VAL A 295 21.83 18.48 -10.88
CA VAL A 295 23.11 19.15 -10.74
C VAL A 295 23.53 19.83 -12.03
N ASP A 296 23.41 19.13 -13.16
CA ASP A 296 23.78 19.67 -14.46
C ASP A 296 22.92 20.88 -14.83
N LYS A 297 21.60 20.78 -14.66
CA LYS A 297 20.67 21.89 -14.92
C LYS A 297 20.92 23.10 -14.01
N LEU A 298 21.12 22.89 -12.71
CA LEU A 298 21.40 23.98 -11.78
C LEU A 298 22.74 24.66 -12.08
N THR A 299 23.77 23.87 -12.42
CA THR A 299 25.08 24.41 -12.80
C THR A 299 25.00 25.21 -14.11
N GLU A 300 24.25 24.71 -15.09
CA GLU A 300 23.99 25.41 -16.35
C GLU A 300 23.25 26.74 -16.12
N ASN A 301 22.19 26.73 -15.31
CA ASN A 301 21.43 27.94 -14.95
C ASN A 301 22.30 28.98 -14.26
N ARG A 302 23.18 28.56 -13.34
CA ARG A 302 24.17 29.45 -12.71
C ARG A 302 25.10 30.08 -13.74
N ASN A 303 25.64 29.28 -14.66
CA ASN A 303 26.56 29.79 -15.68
C ASN A 303 25.86 30.80 -16.60
N ILE A 304 24.57 30.59 -16.91
CA ILE A 304 23.76 31.54 -17.68
C ILE A 304 23.66 32.88 -16.93
N LEU A 305 23.28 32.87 -15.65
CA LEU A 305 23.18 34.10 -14.85
C LEU A 305 24.53 34.83 -14.71
N LEU A 306 25.61 34.10 -14.41
CA LEU A 306 26.95 34.68 -14.31
C LEU A 306 27.47 35.23 -15.64
N SER A 307 27.00 34.71 -16.77
CA SER A 307 27.34 35.22 -18.10
C SER A 307 26.55 36.46 -18.50
N SER A 308 25.33 36.64 -17.94
CA SER A 308 24.52 37.85 -18.14
C SER A 308 24.94 39.03 -17.24
N GLU A 309 25.59 38.77 -16.10
CA GLU A 309 25.97 39.82 -15.15
C GLU A 309 27.37 40.43 -15.37
N LYS A 310 28.28 39.79 -16.14
CA LYS A 310 29.72 40.07 -16.04
C LYS A 310 30.43 40.37 -17.37
N GLY A 311 30.97 41.58 -17.48
CA GLY A 311 31.79 42.05 -18.59
C GLY A 311 33.17 41.37 -18.70
N LEU A 312 33.85 41.55 -19.83
CA LEU A 312 35.14 40.93 -20.19
C LEU A 312 36.24 41.05 -19.11
N PHE A 313 36.22 42.11 -18.30
CA PHE A 313 37.25 42.40 -17.29
C PHE A 313 37.21 41.46 -16.06
N GLU A 314 36.02 41.00 -15.65
CA GLU A 314 35.88 40.04 -14.54
C GLU A 314 36.26 38.60 -14.92
N LYS A 315 36.20 38.26 -16.22
CA LYS A 315 36.73 36.98 -16.73
C LYS A 315 38.25 36.92 -16.61
N ILE A 316 38.93 38.05 -16.84
CA ILE A 316 40.38 38.20 -16.66
C ILE A 316 40.73 38.13 -15.16
N ALA A 317 39.98 38.83 -14.30
CA ALA A 317 40.19 38.78 -12.85
C ALA A 317 40.04 37.36 -12.27
N ARG A 318 39.10 36.54 -12.79
CA ARG A 318 38.95 35.13 -12.39
C ARG A 318 40.13 34.25 -12.83
N LEU A 319 40.66 34.45 -14.04
CA LEU A 319 41.85 33.73 -14.51
C LEU A 319 43.07 34.05 -13.64
N VAL A 320 43.22 35.31 -13.21
CA VAL A 320 44.29 35.74 -12.28
C VAL A 320 44.08 35.10 -10.90
N ARG A 321 42.87 35.14 -10.31
CA ARG A 321 42.60 34.49 -9.01
C ARG A 321 42.90 32.98 -9.03
N LYS A 322 42.57 32.31 -10.13
CA LYS A 322 42.84 30.88 -10.35
C LYS A 322 44.34 30.57 -10.49
N ALA A 323 45.12 31.49 -11.08
CA ALA A 323 46.58 31.37 -11.18
C ALA A 323 47.30 31.61 -9.84
N PHE A 324 46.68 32.32 -8.91
CA PHE A 324 47.24 32.66 -7.58
C PHE A 324 46.61 31.88 -6.41
N ASN A 325 45.81 30.84 -6.69
CA ASN A 325 45.16 29.96 -5.70
C ASN A 325 44.35 30.73 -4.62
N LEU A 326 43.75 31.85 -4.99
CA LEU A 326 42.86 32.64 -4.11
C LEU A 326 41.49 31.96 -4.05
N LYS A 327 40.93 31.82 -2.84
CA LYS A 327 39.58 31.24 -2.60
C LYS A 327 38.56 31.89 -3.53
N GLU A 328 37.81 31.08 -4.29
CA GLU A 328 36.65 31.56 -5.05
C GLU A 328 35.64 32.21 -4.08
N GLU A 329 34.97 33.28 -4.52
CA GLU A 329 33.94 33.97 -3.72
C GLU A 329 32.84 32.98 -3.32
N GLU A 330 32.49 32.95 -2.04
CA GLU A 330 31.39 32.14 -1.48
C GLU A 330 30.06 32.63 -2.09
N GLU A 331 29.53 31.87 -3.04
CA GLU A 331 28.31 32.23 -3.77
C GLU A 331 27.09 31.68 -3.03
N THR A 332 26.59 32.51 -2.11
CA THR A 332 25.40 32.21 -1.32
C THR A 332 24.14 32.68 -2.05
N ILE A 333 23.19 31.77 -2.25
CA ILE A 333 21.90 32.05 -2.89
C ILE A 333 20.81 32.00 -1.83
N ALA A 334 20.11 33.12 -1.65
CA ALA A 334 18.92 33.16 -0.80
C ALA A 334 17.72 32.59 -1.56
N ILE A 335 17.24 31.43 -1.13
CA ILE A 335 16.06 30.76 -1.67
C ILE A 335 14.87 30.89 -0.72
N THR A 336 13.68 30.87 -1.28
CA THR A 336 12.45 30.68 -0.51
C THR A 336 12.01 29.24 -0.70
N THR A 337 12.00 28.49 0.40
CA THR A 337 11.48 27.13 0.43
C THR A 337 10.10 27.12 1.07
N VAL A 338 9.22 26.26 0.58
CA VAL A 338 7.89 26.05 1.17
C VAL A 338 7.93 24.74 1.91
N ASP A 339 7.55 24.75 3.17
CA ASP A 339 7.36 23.52 3.92
C ASP A 339 6.14 22.76 3.39
N PRO A 340 6.27 21.49 2.98
CA PRO A 340 5.18 20.78 2.33
C PRO A 340 4.01 20.46 3.27
N ILE A 341 4.20 20.53 4.59
CA ILE A 341 3.17 20.21 5.60
C ILE A 341 2.51 21.48 6.11
N SER A 342 3.31 22.48 6.51
CA SER A 342 2.80 23.72 7.12
C SER A 342 2.54 24.85 6.11
N GLN A 343 2.99 24.69 4.85
CA GLN A 343 3.06 25.75 3.82
C GLN A 343 3.80 27.02 4.26
N ALA A 344 4.48 26.98 5.40
CA ALA A 344 5.29 28.09 5.86
C ALA A 344 6.43 28.33 4.86
N THR A 345 6.53 29.57 4.39
CA THR A 345 7.67 30.01 3.58
C THR A 345 8.85 30.28 4.49
N LYS A 346 9.94 29.53 4.30
CA LYS A 346 11.19 29.75 5.00
C LYS A 346 12.21 30.32 4.02
N ARG A 347 12.82 31.44 4.39
CA ARG A 347 13.99 31.95 3.68
C ARG A 347 15.22 31.20 4.16
N GLU A 348 15.98 30.66 3.23
CA GLU A 348 17.17 29.85 3.50
C GLU A 348 18.30 30.33 2.59
N ILE A 349 19.53 30.31 3.11
CA ILE A 349 20.72 30.67 2.36
C ILE A 349 21.44 29.36 2.01
N VAL A 350 21.65 29.13 0.72
CA VAL A 350 22.35 27.96 0.20
C VAL A 350 23.69 28.39 -0.36
N ASP A 351 24.78 27.83 0.16
CA ASP A 351 26.08 27.93 -0.49
C ASP A 351 26.09 27.00 -1.71
N PHE A 352 26.09 27.59 -2.91
CA PHE A 352 25.73 26.87 -4.12
C PHE A 352 26.74 25.77 -4.49
N LEU A 353 28.05 26.08 -4.41
CA LEU A 353 29.09 25.15 -4.84
C LEU A 353 29.16 23.92 -3.91
N PRO A 354 29.24 24.06 -2.58
CA PRO A 354 29.18 22.93 -1.66
C PRO A 354 27.86 22.16 -1.74
N PHE A 355 26.74 22.84 -2.00
CA PHE A 355 25.45 22.18 -2.16
C PHE A 355 25.43 21.24 -3.37
N VAL A 356 25.84 21.73 -4.54
CA VAL A 356 25.90 20.93 -5.77
C VAL A 356 26.91 19.79 -5.64
N GLU A 357 28.07 20.03 -5.02
CA GLU A 357 29.05 18.98 -4.75
C GLU A 357 28.53 17.93 -3.77
N GLY A 358 27.77 18.35 -2.75
CA GLY A 358 27.04 17.46 -1.84
C GLY A 358 26.04 16.56 -2.57
N ILE A 359 25.28 17.10 -3.53
CA ILE A 359 24.37 16.29 -4.36
C ILE A 359 25.16 15.28 -5.20
N ARG A 360 26.26 15.68 -5.85
CA ARG A 360 27.10 14.75 -6.63
C ARG A 360 27.67 13.63 -5.77
N HIS A 361 28.20 13.97 -4.59
CA HIS A 361 28.70 12.98 -3.65
C HIS A 361 27.59 12.00 -3.25
N ARG A 362 26.38 12.51 -3.02
CA ARG A 362 25.23 11.70 -2.66
C ARG A 362 24.77 10.78 -3.78
N SER A 363 24.71 11.27 -5.02
CA SER A 363 24.39 10.49 -6.21
C SER A 363 25.34 9.29 -6.36
N ARG A 364 26.65 9.48 -6.14
CA ARG A 364 27.63 8.39 -6.17
C ARG A 364 27.37 7.32 -5.11
N ILE A 365 27.05 7.73 -3.88
CA ILE A 365 26.71 6.79 -2.79
C ILE A 365 25.47 5.98 -3.18
N LEU A 366 24.41 6.65 -3.62
CA LEU A 366 23.13 6.02 -3.95
C LEU A 366 23.24 5.09 -5.17
N THR A 367 24.10 5.42 -6.13
CA THR A 367 24.38 4.55 -7.28
C THR A 367 24.86 3.18 -6.81
N GLY A 368 25.69 3.13 -5.77
CA GLY A 368 26.13 1.89 -5.12
C GLY A 368 24.99 1.03 -4.60
N PHE A 369 23.81 1.58 -4.30
CA PHE A 369 22.68 0.83 -3.74
C PHE A 369 21.84 0.09 -4.80
N THR A 370 22.02 0.41 -6.08
CA THR A 370 21.19 -0.16 -7.17
C THR A 370 21.57 -1.59 -7.53
N VAL A 371 22.86 -1.92 -7.47
CA VAL A 371 23.43 -3.18 -7.95
C VAL A 371 23.78 -4.08 -6.77
N LYS A 372 23.19 -5.29 -6.71
CA LYS A 372 23.42 -6.23 -5.59
C LYS A 372 24.88 -6.67 -5.43
N THR A 373 25.62 -6.70 -6.54
CA THR A 373 27.03 -7.10 -6.56
C THR A 373 27.99 -5.96 -6.21
N SER A 374 27.49 -4.75 -5.95
CA SER A 374 28.37 -3.65 -5.55
C SER A 374 28.89 -3.87 -4.11
N ALA A 375 30.12 -3.45 -3.84
CA ALA A 375 30.69 -3.52 -2.49
C ALA A 375 29.87 -2.71 -1.47
N ALA A 376 29.25 -1.60 -1.90
CA ALA A 376 28.39 -0.79 -1.06
C ALA A 376 27.10 -1.54 -0.67
N TYR A 377 26.47 -2.22 -1.63
CA TYR A 377 25.26 -3.00 -1.37
C TYR A 377 25.53 -4.22 -0.50
N GLN A 378 26.61 -4.96 -0.78
CA GLN A 378 27.03 -6.11 0.03
C GLN A 378 27.30 -5.71 1.48
N LYS A 379 27.92 -4.55 1.71
CA LYS A 379 28.13 -4.01 3.06
C LYS A 379 26.81 -3.74 3.78
N ILE A 380 25.79 -3.24 3.07
CA ILE A 380 24.44 -3.01 3.64
C ILE A 380 23.74 -4.33 3.92
N GLU A 381 23.90 -5.32 3.03
CA GLU A 381 23.36 -6.66 3.22
C GLU A 381 23.98 -7.38 4.43
N MET A 382 25.15 -6.96 4.91
CA MET A 382 25.76 -7.45 6.15
C MET A 382 25.33 -6.69 7.42
N MET A 383 24.65 -5.55 7.29
CA MET A 383 24.16 -4.77 8.44
C MET A 383 22.97 -5.46 9.12
N ASP A 384 22.73 -5.18 10.39
CA ASP A 384 21.51 -5.61 11.08
C ASP A 384 20.28 -4.79 10.62
N GLU A 385 19.08 -5.26 10.94
CA GLU A 385 17.83 -4.62 10.46
C GLU A 385 17.66 -3.19 10.96
N GLN A 386 18.03 -2.93 12.22
CA GLN A 386 17.93 -1.60 12.81
C GLN A 386 18.91 -0.62 12.13
N GLN A 387 20.13 -1.07 11.84
CA GLN A 387 21.12 -0.30 11.11
C GLN A 387 20.66 0.04 9.68
N ILE A 388 20.00 -0.90 9.00
CA ILE A 388 19.44 -0.64 7.66
C ILE A 388 18.25 0.31 7.74
N LEU A 389 17.37 0.17 8.75
CA LEU A 389 16.27 1.09 8.99
C LEU A 389 16.75 2.52 9.24
N ASP A 390 17.77 2.69 10.08
CA ASP A 390 18.36 3.99 10.40
C ASP A 390 19.01 4.61 9.17
N LEU A 391 19.73 3.80 8.38
CA LEU A 391 20.31 4.22 7.11
C LEU A 391 19.20 4.69 6.13
N LEU A 392 18.17 3.87 5.94
CA LEU A 392 17.03 4.18 5.07
C LEU A 392 16.34 5.49 5.50
N THR A 393 16.05 5.63 6.79
CA THR A 393 15.39 6.80 7.38
C THR A 393 16.22 8.06 7.18
N ARG A 394 17.53 7.98 7.43
CA ARG A 394 18.47 9.10 7.23
C ARG A 394 18.50 9.53 5.76
N HIS A 395 18.60 8.57 4.83
CA HIS A 395 18.64 8.88 3.41
C HIS A 395 17.32 9.48 2.88
N ILE A 396 16.18 9.04 3.40
CA ILE A 396 14.87 9.67 3.09
C ILE A 396 14.84 11.13 3.56
N ALA A 397 15.28 11.40 4.79
CA ALA A 397 15.27 12.76 5.34
C ALA A 397 16.19 13.71 4.56
N GLU A 398 17.42 13.28 4.27
CA GLU A 398 18.39 14.07 3.52
C GLU A 398 17.92 14.38 2.09
N LEU A 399 17.36 13.40 1.38
CA LEU A 399 16.82 13.61 0.03
C LEU A 399 15.61 14.55 0.01
N ASN A 400 14.74 14.51 1.03
CA ASN A 400 13.64 15.47 1.14
C ASN A 400 14.15 16.92 1.29
N THR A 401 15.22 17.12 2.07
CA THR A 401 15.87 18.43 2.21
C THR A 401 16.47 18.90 0.88
N ILE A 402 17.22 18.03 0.18
CA ILE A 402 17.79 18.33 -1.13
C ILE A 402 16.69 18.74 -2.12
N VAL A 403 15.63 17.95 -2.23
CA VAL A 403 14.51 18.25 -3.14
C VAL A 403 13.86 19.60 -2.83
N LYS A 404 13.72 19.95 -1.54
CA LYS A 404 13.19 21.24 -1.10
C LYS A 404 14.10 22.40 -1.52
N GLN A 405 15.42 22.27 -1.33
CA GLN A 405 16.39 23.28 -1.73
C GLN A 405 16.50 23.41 -3.26
N CYS A 406 16.48 22.30 -4.00
CA CYS A 406 16.44 22.30 -5.47
C CYS A 406 15.20 23.02 -6.03
N ALA A 407 14.03 22.84 -5.41
CA ALA A 407 12.82 23.55 -5.80
C ALA A 407 12.95 25.08 -5.56
N GLY A 408 13.57 25.48 -4.45
CA GLY A 408 13.86 26.89 -4.16
C GLY A 408 14.85 27.50 -5.15
N LEU A 409 15.90 26.76 -5.52
CA LEU A 409 16.87 27.17 -6.55
C LEU A 409 16.24 27.27 -7.93
N ASP A 410 15.38 26.32 -8.31
CA ASP A 410 14.61 26.36 -9.57
C ASP A 410 13.79 27.66 -9.69
N ALA A 411 13.10 28.03 -8.61
CA ALA A 411 12.34 29.26 -8.54
C ALA A 411 13.24 30.50 -8.62
N TYR A 412 14.35 30.50 -7.87
CA TYR A 412 15.34 31.58 -7.91
C TYR A 412 15.88 31.81 -9.32
N PHE A 413 16.39 30.77 -9.99
CA PHE A 413 16.98 30.90 -11.34
C PHE A 413 15.97 31.41 -12.37
N LYS A 414 14.70 31.00 -12.26
CA LYS A 414 13.63 31.48 -13.15
C LYS A 414 13.26 32.94 -12.92
N GLN A 415 13.32 33.41 -11.67
CA GLN A 415 12.97 34.78 -11.31
C GLN A 415 14.12 35.76 -11.60
N SER A 416 15.36 35.33 -11.35
CA SER A 416 16.56 36.16 -11.49
C SER A 416 17.03 36.33 -12.93
N ALA A 417 16.58 35.49 -13.87
CA ALA A 417 16.99 35.57 -15.27
C ALA A 417 16.38 36.79 -16.00
N GLN A 418 17.23 37.51 -16.74
CA GLN A 418 16.83 38.59 -17.66
C GLN A 418 15.97 38.05 -18.82
N ALA A 419 15.18 38.93 -19.43
CA ALA A 419 14.14 38.55 -20.40
C ALA A 419 14.66 37.74 -21.60
N ASP A 420 15.88 38.01 -22.04
CA ASP A 420 16.61 37.34 -23.13
C ASP A 420 17.20 35.97 -22.72
N ALA A 421 17.53 35.78 -21.44
CA ALA A 421 18.10 34.55 -20.89
C ALA A 421 17.04 33.56 -20.34
N ARG A 422 15.81 34.02 -20.07
CA ARG A 422 14.74 33.19 -19.46
C ARG A 422 14.45 31.89 -20.21
N ASN A 423 14.44 31.91 -21.54
CA ASN A 423 14.16 30.73 -22.36
C ASN A 423 15.28 29.68 -22.32
N ARG A 424 16.46 30.04 -21.80
CA ARG A 424 17.62 29.15 -21.65
C ARG A 424 17.71 28.53 -20.25
N ILE A 425 16.93 29.01 -19.28
CA ILE A 425 16.88 28.44 -17.94
C ILE A 425 16.15 27.11 -17.99
N ARG A 426 16.83 26.03 -17.57
CA ARG A 426 16.27 24.67 -17.55
C ARG A 426 15.66 24.38 -16.20
N GLY A 427 14.40 23.98 -16.19
CA GLY A 427 13.70 23.62 -14.96
C GLY A 427 14.03 22.22 -14.47
N VAL A 428 14.02 22.03 -13.14
CA VAL A 428 14.29 20.74 -12.48
C VAL A 428 13.05 20.03 -11.91
N LYS A 429 11.85 20.52 -12.28
CA LYS A 429 10.57 20.05 -11.72
C LYS A 429 10.28 18.58 -12.04
N VAL A 430 10.71 18.09 -13.21
CA VAL A 430 10.47 16.71 -13.65
C VAL A 430 11.27 15.74 -12.78
N GLU A 431 12.55 16.05 -12.55
CA GLU A 431 13.47 15.26 -11.75
C GLU A 431 13.04 15.25 -10.29
N ILE A 432 12.65 16.42 -9.75
CA ILE A 432 12.07 16.55 -8.42
C ILE A 432 10.85 15.64 -8.23
N SER A 433 9.93 15.60 -9.21
CA SER A 433 8.75 14.73 -9.15
C SER A 433 9.14 13.24 -9.17
N ALA A 434 10.11 12.85 -10.01
CA ALA A 434 10.60 11.48 -10.07
C ALA A 434 11.28 11.04 -8.76
N ILE A 435 12.07 11.92 -8.13
CA ILE A 435 12.69 11.66 -6.82
C ILE A 435 11.62 11.51 -5.75
N ARG A 436 10.61 12.39 -5.71
CA ARG A 436 9.49 12.31 -4.75
C ARG A 436 8.73 10.99 -4.86
N ASN A 437 8.48 10.50 -6.06
CA ASN A 437 7.81 9.21 -6.26
C ASN A 437 8.61 8.04 -5.67
N ASN A 438 9.94 8.05 -5.81
CA ASN A 438 10.80 7.04 -5.19
C ASN A 438 10.89 7.20 -3.67
N LEU A 439 10.88 8.44 -3.15
CA LEU A 439 10.81 8.69 -1.69
C LEU A 439 9.54 8.14 -1.06
N VAL A 440 8.39 8.25 -1.74
CA VAL A 440 7.12 7.65 -1.28
C VAL A 440 7.27 6.14 -1.17
N LYS A 441 7.80 5.48 -2.20
CA LYS A 441 8.02 4.03 -2.22
C LYS A 441 9.00 3.57 -1.14
N ALA A 442 10.14 4.25 -0.99
CA ALA A 442 11.11 3.94 0.06
C ALA A 442 10.53 4.13 1.47
N ASN A 443 9.70 5.16 1.66
CA ASN A 443 9.00 5.39 2.93
C ASN A 443 7.90 4.34 3.19
N GLN A 444 7.30 3.77 2.15
CA GLN A 444 6.37 2.64 2.27
C GLN A 444 7.08 1.39 2.81
N CYS A 445 8.26 1.04 2.29
CA CYS A 445 9.09 -0.05 2.83
C CYS A 445 9.42 0.17 4.32
N ARG A 446 9.79 1.40 4.70
CA ARG A 446 10.03 1.76 6.10
C ARG A 446 8.78 1.56 6.98
N ALA A 447 7.63 1.98 6.49
CA ALA A 447 6.37 1.87 7.21
C ALA A 447 5.89 0.41 7.33
N GLU A 448 6.13 -0.41 6.30
CA GLU A 448 5.84 -1.84 6.30
C GLU A 448 6.69 -2.59 7.32
N TYR A 449 8.00 -2.32 7.36
CA TYR A 449 8.89 -2.85 8.40
C TYR A 449 8.39 -2.46 9.81
N ALA A 450 8.07 -1.18 10.04
CA ALA A 450 7.60 -0.72 11.34
C ALA A 450 6.29 -1.41 11.77
N ALA A 451 5.36 -1.62 10.83
CA ALA A 451 4.11 -2.33 11.10
C ALA A 451 4.35 -3.81 11.45
N GLN A 452 5.26 -4.49 10.76
CA GLN A 452 5.63 -5.88 11.03
C GLN A 452 6.38 -6.05 12.36
N VAL A 453 7.27 -5.10 12.71
CA VAL A 453 7.92 -5.07 14.04
C VAL A 453 6.91 -4.83 15.15
N GLU A 454 5.96 -3.91 14.95
CA GLU A 454 4.90 -3.65 15.93
C GLU A 454 4.02 -4.88 16.13
N GLU A 455 3.64 -5.55 15.05
CA GLU A 455 2.92 -6.83 15.08
C GLU A 455 3.69 -7.90 15.88
N GLN A 456 5.00 -8.07 15.61
CA GLN A 456 5.86 -8.98 16.37
C GLN A 456 5.96 -8.62 17.86
N GLN A 457 6.02 -7.33 18.20
CA GLN A 457 6.07 -6.86 19.59
C GLN A 457 4.74 -7.05 20.31
N GLN A 458 3.61 -6.83 19.64
CA GLN A 458 2.27 -7.06 20.19
C GLN A 458 2.06 -8.56 20.48
N LEU A 459 2.52 -9.45 19.58
CA LEU A 459 2.50 -10.90 19.81
C LEU A 459 3.34 -11.31 21.03
N LYS A 460 4.51 -10.72 21.23
CA LYS A 460 5.35 -10.95 22.43
C LYS A 460 4.68 -10.47 23.73
N LYS A 461 3.95 -9.33 23.70
CA LYS A 461 3.26 -8.77 24.87
C LYS A 461 2.03 -9.57 25.31
N LEU A 462 1.42 -10.34 24.41
CA LEU A 462 0.25 -11.17 24.69
C LEU A 462 0.56 -12.46 25.45
N GLY A 463 1.78 -12.64 25.96
CA GLY A 463 2.13 -13.78 26.82
C GLY A 463 2.10 -15.12 26.09
N ILE A 464 2.26 -15.11 24.76
CA ILE A 464 2.63 -16.31 24.00
C ILE A 464 4.09 -16.62 24.37
N THR A 465 4.25 -17.20 25.56
CA THR A 465 5.48 -17.81 26.08
C THR A 465 5.22 -19.29 26.18
N ASN A 466 6.00 -20.02 25.38
CA ASN A 466 5.92 -21.41 24.97
C ASN A 466 5.65 -22.42 26.09
N GLY A 467 4.90 -23.47 25.77
CA GLY A 467 4.75 -24.70 26.55
C GLY A 467 4.66 -25.90 25.63
#